data_AF-A0A1F7BN71-F1
#
_entry.id   AF-A0A1F7BN71-F1
#
_cell.length_a   1.000
_cell.length_b   1.000
_cell.length_c   1.000
_cell.angle_alpha   90.00
_cell.angle_beta   90.00
_cell.angle_gamma   90.00
#
_symmetry.space_group_name_H-M   'P 1'
#
loop_
_entity.id
_entity.type
_entity.pdbx_description
1 polymer ?
#
loop_
_entity_poly.entity_id
_entity_poly.type
_entity_poly.pdbx_seq_one_letter_code
_entity_poly.pdbx_strand_id
1 'polypeptide(L)'
;MKELHFSAGLLEPILIGEKETTLRRYDENHSFKKGENTCGVFEEGVRMLLEIKEDTQTKMFANLTDREAQESGFRDAHHALEGLQRYYESLTPEEMCAIVRFQLMQNFNGIPYERQKYSTSCGAAALSMVYQSFGLTVDQEDIWDSVRGTKNGVVLCKKRKMCRDALHRGLHALLVRIREEYSRISLLYRMRSNTSRFIPLLPTEHGTHSVVYAGLQHSDIVFHDPDLAPSRLEHFDTFMGAWRRWGPKGRSGLLMGIAPHKEDSACTTCGTIIPASIVCSQKHCQKEIQLQPTSIVGCIREECSNAVWDAIECPHCGRWGKRRS
;
A
#
# COMPACT_ATOMS: atom_id res chain seq x y z
N MET A 1 -11.49 -6.52 20.60
CA MET A 1 -12.06 -6.10 19.31
C MET A 1 -12.63 -7.34 18.66
N LYS A 2 -13.87 -7.29 18.16
CA LYS A 2 -14.45 -8.43 17.43
C LYS A 2 -13.68 -8.66 16.13
N GLU A 3 -13.79 -9.87 15.57
CA GLU A 3 -13.11 -10.24 14.32
C GLU A 3 -14.14 -10.64 13.25
N LEU A 4 -13.86 -10.32 11.99
CA LEU A 4 -14.59 -10.80 10.82
C LEU A 4 -13.65 -11.63 9.96
N HIS A 5 -13.87 -12.94 9.88
CA HIS A 5 -13.00 -13.85 9.13
C HIS A 5 -13.44 -13.95 7.66
N PHE A 6 -12.58 -13.56 6.72
CA PHE A 6 -12.84 -13.59 5.29
C PHE A 6 -12.07 -14.72 4.62
N SER A 7 -12.75 -15.45 3.73
CA SER A 7 -12.14 -16.50 2.91
C SER A 7 -11.19 -15.90 1.87
N ALA A 8 -10.32 -16.74 1.31
CA ALA A 8 -9.42 -16.36 0.24
C ALA A 8 -10.16 -15.68 -0.93
N GLY A 9 -9.51 -14.67 -1.52
CA GLY A 9 -10.05 -13.92 -2.66
C GLY A 9 -11.01 -12.78 -2.30
N LEU A 10 -11.43 -12.66 -1.04
CA LEU A 10 -12.23 -11.50 -0.57
C LEU A 10 -11.38 -10.29 -0.21
N LEU A 11 -10.05 -10.45 -0.11
CA LEU A 11 -9.13 -9.36 0.23
C LEU A 11 -9.17 -8.23 -0.81
N GLU A 12 -9.08 -8.54 -2.10
CA GLU A 12 -9.07 -7.52 -3.15
C GLU A 12 -10.38 -6.72 -3.21
N PRO A 13 -11.57 -7.35 -3.29
CA PRO A 13 -12.82 -6.61 -3.38
C PRO A 13 -13.05 -5.72 -2.15
N ILE A 14 -12.65 -6.16 -0.96
CA ILE A 14 -12.75 -5.35 0.26
C ILE A 14 -11.74 -4.20 0.24
N LEU A 15 -10.50 -4.45 -0.18
CA LEU A 15 -9.47 -3.42 -0.30
C LEU A 15 -9.92 -2.26 -1.19
N ILE A 16 -10.57 -2.58 -2.30
CA ILE A 16 -10.97 -1.61 -3.33
C ILE A 16 -12.40 -1.09 -3.14
N GLY A 17 -13.07 -1.46 -2.05
CA GLY A 17 -14.42 -1.01 -1.73
C GLY A 17 -15.54 -1.61 -2.60
N GLU A 18 -15.24 -2.62 -3.42
CA GLU A 18 -16.25 -3.37 -4.18
C GLU A 18 -17.08 -4.29 -3.28
N LYS A 19 -16.53 -4.71 -2.12
CA LYS A 19 -17.24 -5.52 -1.14
C LYS A 19 -17.28 -4.82 0.23
N GLU A 20 -18.49 -4.42 0.62
CA GLU A 20 -18.78 -3.76 1.89
C GLU A 20 -19.79 -4.53 2.76
N THR A 21 -20.26 -5.69 2.30
CA THR A 21 -21.26 -6.50 3.02
C THR A 21 -20.83 -7.96 3.10
N THR A 22 -21.01 -8.56 4.28
CA THR A 22 -20.84 -10.00 4.50
C THR A 22 -22.07 -10.60 5.14
N LEU A 23 -22.48 -11.77 4.64
CA LEU A 23 -23.49 -12.62 5.26
C LEU A 23 -22.79 -13.67 6.15
N ARG A 24 -23.35 -13.95 7.33
CA ARG A 24 -22.84 -14.96 8.28
C ARG A 24 -24.00 -15.72 8.89
N ARG A 25 -23.76 -16.96 9.33
CA ARG A 25 -24.64 -17.57 10.33
C ARG A 25 -24.57 -16.70 11.59
N TYR A 26 -25.71 -16.26 12.09
CA TYR A 26 -25.76 -15.39 13.25
C TYR A 26 -25.26 -16.13 14.48
N ASP A 27 -24.36 -15.48 15.20
CA ASP A 27 -23.99 -15.76 16.57
C ASP A 27 -23.79 -14.41 17.30
N GLU A 28 -23.62 -14.44 18.61
CA GLU A 28 -23.41 -13.22 19.40
C GLU A 28 -22.13 -12.48 19.03
N ASN A 29 -21.12 -13.18 18.49
CA ASN A 29 -19.87 -12.59 18.00
C ASN A 29 -20.08 -11.78 16.72
N HIS A 30 -21.11 -12.09 15.93
CA HIS A 30 -21.50 -11.34 14.74
C HIS A 30 -22.48 -10.18 15.02
N SER A 31 -22.77 -9.85 16.28
CA SER A 31 -23.62 -8.69 16.61
C SER A 31 -22.80 -7.40 16.74
N PHE A 32 -22.77 -6.58 15.70
CA PHE A 32 -22.04 -5.31 15.68
C PHE A 32 -22.96 -4.09 15.79
N LYS A 33 -22.44 -3.00 16.35
CA LYS A 33 -23.10 -1.69 16.38
C LYS A 33 -22.53 -0.74 15.32
N LYS A 34 -23.37 0.16 14.79
CA LYS A 34 -22.92 1.22 13.90
C LYS A 34 -21.79 2.04 14.53
N GLY A 35 -20.72 2.29 13.77
CA GLY A 35 -19.51 2.98 14.20
C GLY A 35 -18.55 2.11 15.02
N GLU A 36 -18.90 0.84 15.30
CA GLU A 36 -17.98 -0.08 15.97
C GLU A 36 -16.80 -0.41 15.04
N ASN A 37 -15.59 -0.44 15.61
CA ASN A 37 -14.40 -0.89 14.90
C ASN A 37 -14.19 -2.40 15.12
N THR A 38 -13.96 -3.14 14.03
CA THR A 38 -13.71 -4.57 14.03
C THR A 38 -12.46 -4.93 13.24
N CYS A 39 -11.86 -6.08 13.51
CA CYS A 39 -10.68 -6.56 12.77
C CYS A 39 -11.12 -7.55 11.69
N GLY A 40 -11.00 -7.17 10.42
CA GLY A 40 -11.11 -8.12 9.30
C GLY A 40 -9.86 -9.00 9.25
N VAL A 41 -10.02 -10.31 9.41
CA VAL A 41 -8.96 -11.32 9.35
C VAL A 41 -9.15 -12.14 8.08
N PHE A 42 -8.15 -12.18 7.22
CA PHE A 42 -8.19 -12.85 5.93
C PHE A 42 -7.39 -14.14 5.98
N GLU A 43 -7.82 -15.17 5.24
CA GLU A 43 -7.09 -16.44 5.12
C GLU A 43 -5.64 -16.28 4.64
N GLU A 44 -5.37 -15.22 3.87
CA GLU A 44 -4.02 -14.84 3.44
C GLU A 44 -3.13 -14.29 4.59
N GLY A 45 -3.60 -14.32 5.84
CA GLY A 45 -2.89 -13.83 7.03
C GLY A 45 -2.94 -12.31 7.20
N VAL A 46 -3.73 -11.63 6.37
CA VAL A 46 -3.90 -10.18 6.41
C VAL A 46 -4.90 -9.80 7.49
N ARG A 47 -4.59 -8.73 8.25
CA ARG A 47 -5.49 -8.14 9.26
C ARG A 47 -5.75 -6.69 8.90
N MET A 48 -7.01 -6.26 8.99
CA MET A 48 -7.46 -4.93 8.58
C MET A 48 -8.45 -4.35 9.58
N LEU A 49 -8.42 -3.04 9.78
CA LEU A 49 -9.42 -2.35 10.60
C LEU A 49 -10.62 -1.98 9.73
N LEU A 50 -11.81 -2.37 10.17
CA LEU A 50 -13.08 -2.09 9.52
C LEU A 50 -13.96 -1.30 10.48
N GLU A 51 -14.76 -0.38 9.95
CA GLU A 51 -15.81 0.33 10.68
C GLU A 51 -17.17 -0.19 10.22
N ILE A 52 -18.05 -0.47 11.18
CA ILE A 52 -19.38 -0.99 10.92
C ILE A 52 -20.31 0.15 10.51
N LYS A 53 -20.92 0.07 9.32
CA LYS A 53 -21.75 1.17 8.75
C LYS A 53 -23.14 1.25 9.38
N GLU A 54 -23.65 0.11 9.84
CA GLU A 54 -25.01 -0.06 10.38
C GLU A 54 -25.01 -1.13 11.46
N ASP A 55 -25.95 -1.05 12.41
CA ASP A 55 -26.22 -2.15 13.34
C ASP A 55 -26.45 -3.45 12.55
N THR A 56 -25.89 -4.56 13.03
CA THR A 56 -26.07 -5.85 12.37
C THR A 56 -27.54 -6.18 12.24
N GLN A 57 -27.98 -6.42 11.00
CA GLN A 57 -29.34 -6.86 10.74
C GLN A 57 -29.39 -8.38 10.83
N THR A 58 -30.44 -8.91 11.45
CA THR A 58 -30.62 -10.35 11.63
C THR A 58 -31.97 -10.79 11.07
N LYS A 59 -31.99 -11.85 10.28
CA LYS A 59 -33.22 -12.47 9.76
C LYS A 59 -32.98 -13.95 9.44
N MET A 60 -34.02 -14.76 9.30
CA MET A 60 -33.85 -16.13 8.81
C MET A 60 -33.26 -16.15 7.40
N PHE A 61 -32.42 -17.14 7.07
CA PHE A 61 -31.89 -17.31 5.71
C PHE A 61 -33.00 -17.43 4.65
N ALA A 62 -34.12 -18.06 4.98
CA ALA A 62 -35.32 -18.16 4.14
C ALA A 62 -35.91 -16.79 3.76
N ASN A 63 -35.63 -15.74 4.54
CA ASN A 63 -36.13 -14.38 4.33
C ASN A 63 -35.07 -13.45 3.73
N LEU A 64 -33.91 -13.98 3.32
CA LEU A 64 -32.87 -13.21 2.65
C LEU A 64 -33.36 -12.78 1.26
N THR A 65 -33.18 -11.51 0.93
CA THR A 65 -33.51 -11.00 -0.42
C THR A 65 -32.36 -11.21 -1.39
N ASP A 66 -32.67 -11.31 -2.69
CA ASP A 66 -31.64 -11.39 -3.73
C ASP A 66 -30.69 -10.19 -3.70
N ARG A 67 -31.22 -8.99 -3.40
CA ARG A 67 -30.41 -7.78 -3.26
C ARG A 67 -29.37 -7.90 -2.14
N GLU A 68 -29.76 -8.40 -0.96
CA GLU A 68 -28.83 -8.57 0.16
C GLU A 68 -27.76 -9.62 -0.13
N ALA A 69 -28.13 -10.68 -0.85
CA ALA A 69 -27.19 -11.68 -1.34
C ALA A 69 -26.19 -11.07 -2.34
N GLN A 70 -26.69 -10.26 -3.28
CA GLN A 70 -25.88 -9.54 -4.29
C GLN A 70 -24.94 -8.52 -3.66
N GLU A 71 -25.38 -7.76 -2.66
CA GLU A 71 -24.51 -6.86 -1.86
C GLU A 71 -23.33 -7.63 -1.23
N SER A 72 -23.49 -8.92 -0.95
CA SER A 72 -22.42 -9.78 -0.44
C SER A 72 -21.66 -10.56 -1.52
N GLY A 73 -21.94 -10.34 -2.80
CA GLY A 73 -21.25 -10.97 -3.93
C GLY A 73 -21.83 -12.33 -4.33
N PHE A 74 -23.03 -12.70 -3.90
CA PHE A 74 -23.75 -13.88 -4.40
C PHE A 74 -24.71 -13.50 -5.53
N ARG A 75 -25.07 -14.45 -6.41
CA ARG A 75 -26.00 -14.18 -7.53
C ARG A 75 -27.42 -13.84 -7.04
N ASP A 76 -27.89 -14.58 -6.04
CA ASP A 76 -29.25 -14.55 -5.49
C ASP A 76 -29.27 -15.16 -4.07
N ALA A 77 -30.40 -15.10 -3.36
CA ALA A 77 -30.52 -15.58 -1.99
C ALA A 77 -30.27 -17.10 -1.84
N HIS A 78 -30.70 -17.89 -2.84
CA HIS A 78 -30.46 -19.34 -2.85
C HIS A 78 -28.97 -19.66 -2.96
N HIS A 79 -28.27 -19.00 -3.88
CA HIS A 79 -26.83 -19.13 -4.06
C HIS A 79 -26.04 -18.69 -2.82
N ALA A 80 -26.55 -17.73 -2.04
CA ALA A 80 -25.96 -17.35 -0.77
C ALA A 80 -26.06 -18.46 0.28
N LEU A 81 -27.22 -19.10 0.42
CA LEU A 81 -27.40 -20.24 1.32
C LEU A 81 -26.50 -21.42 0.94
N GLU A 82 -26.50 -21.83 -0.33
CA GLU A 82 -25.63 -22.91 -0.85
C GLU A 82 -24.14 -22.59 -0.66
N GLY A 83 -23.76 -21.33 -0.90
CA GLY A 83 -22.38 -20.88 -0.71
C GLY A 83 -21.93 -20.92 0.74
N LEU A 84 -22.81 -20.56 1.68
CA LEU A 84 -22.52 -20.55 3.11
C LEU A 84 -22.58 -21.95 3.74
N GLN A 85 -23.36 -22.87 3.19
CA GLN A 85 -23.39 -24.28 3.62
C GLN A 85 -22.02 -24.97 3.48
N ARG A 86 -21.15 -24.49 2.60
CA ARG A 86 -19.76 -24.97 2.48
C ARG A 86 -18.90 -24.67 3.70
N TYR A 87 -19.26 -23.66 4.48
CA TYR A 87 -18.57 -23.25 5.70
C TYR A 87 -19.34 -23.66 6.97
N TYR A 88 -20.66 -23.80 6.84
CA TYR A 88 -21.57 -24.19 7.91
C TYR A 88 -22.38 -25.42 7.43
N GLU A 89 -21.82 -26.62 7.59
CA GLU A 89 -22.39 -27.86 7.01
C GLU A 89 -23.85 -28.11 7.40
N SER A 90 -24.26 -27.68 8.60
CA SER A 90 -25.62 -27.86 9.11
C SER A 90 -26.57 -26.71 8.77
N LEU A 91 -26.17 -25.76 7.90
CA LEU A 91 -26.91 -24.52 7.72
C LEU A 91 -28.29 -24.74 7.07
N THR A 92 -29.36 -24.40 7.77
CA THR A 92 -30.74 -24.50 7.26
C THR A 92 -31.36 -23.13 6.93
N PRO A 93 -32.41 -23.07 6.08
CA PRO A 93 -33.13 -21.83 5.80
C PRO A 93 -33.74 -21.16 7.04
N GLU A 94 -34.07 -21.92 8.08
CA GLU A 94 -34.70 -21.44 9.30
C GLU A 94 -33.69 -20.82 10.30
N GLU A 95 -32.40 -21.03 10.08
CA GLU A 95 -31.36 -20.42 10.91
C GLU A 95 -31.23 -18.92 10.64
N MET A 96 -30.79 -18.19 11.67
CA MET A 96 -30.60 -16.74 11.60
C MET A 96 -29.32 -16.41 10.81
N CYS A 97 -29.46 -15.49 9.86
CA CYS A 97 -28.42 -14.83 9.09
C CYS A 97 -28.12 -13.46 9.70
N ALA A 98 -26.83 -13.16 9.89
CA ALA A 98 -26.32 -11.83 10.19
C ALA A 98 -25.87 -11.14 8.91
N ILE A 99 -26.41 -9.94 8.65
CA ILE A 99 -26.00 -9.07 7.55
C ILE A 99 -25.13 -7.98 8.15
N VAL A 100 -23.83 -8.06 7.91
CA VAL A 100 -22.84 -7.12 8.45
C VAL A 100 -22.37 -6.22 7.32
N ARG A 101 -22.72 -4.93 7.41
CA ARG A 101 -22.26 -3.88 6.51
C ARG A 101 -21.10 -3.14 7.14
N PHE A 102 -19.98 -3.10 6.46
CA PHE A 102 -18.74 -2.53 6.93
C PHE A 102 -18.12 -1.66 5.84
N GLN A 103 -17.32 -0.70 6.26
CA GLN A 103 -16.36 -0.04 5.41
C GLN A 103 -14.98 -0.28 5.96
N LEU A 104 -14.04 -0.31 5.05
CA LEU A 104 -12.65 -0.32 5.38
C LEU A 104 -12.27 1.04 6.00
N MET A 105 -11.71 1.05 7.21
CA MET A 105 -11.23 2.31 7.78
C MET A 105 -10.09 2.85 6.93
N GLN A 106 -10.31 4.02 6.35
CA GLN A 106 -9.30 4.74 5.60
C GLN A 106 -8.36 5.40 6.59
N ASN A 107 -7.16 4.85 6.72
CA ASN A 107 -6.06 5.61 7.29
C ASN A 107 -5.61 6.60 6.21
N PHE A 108 -6.22 7.80 6.20
CA PHE A 108 -5.47 8.94 5.71
C PHE A 108 -4.27 9.05 6.62
N ASN A 109 -3.07 8.87 6.08
CA ASN A 109 -1.85 8.70 6.86
C ASN A 109 -1.41 9.96 7.64
N GLY A 110 -2.30 10.94 7.83
CA GLY A 110 -2.04 12.20 8.51
C GLY A 110 -0.89 12.98 7.89
N ILE A 111 -0.56 12.69 6.62
CA ILE A 111 0.57 13.29 5.95
C ILE A 111 0.20 14.75 5.66
N PRO A 112 0.92 15.74 6.20
CA PRO A 112 0.65 17.12 5.89
C PRO A 112 0.95 17.38 4.42
N TYR A 113 0.17 18.28 3.82
CA TYR A 113 0.42 18.72 2.46
C TYR A 113 1.39 19.89 2.43
N GLU A 114 2.32 19.86 1.49
CA GLU A 114 3.20 20.99 1.19
C GLU A 114 3.40 21.13 -0.33
N ARG A 115 3.16 22.35 -0.83
CA ARG A 115 3.37 22.67 -2.25
C ARG A 115 4.86 22.84 -2.55
N GLN A 116 5.28 22.45 -3.76
CA GLN A 116 6.65 22.69 -4.20
C GLN A 116 6.95 24.19 -4.37
N LYS A 117 8.12 24.64 -3.89
CA LYS A 117 8.62 26.02 -3.99
C LYS A 117 9.13 26.34 -5.41
N TYR A 118 9.73 25.35 -6.08
CA TYR A 118 10.23 25.45 -7.47
C TYR A 118 9.62 24.39 -8.37
N SER A 119 9.53 24.67 -9.68
CA SER A 119 8.95 23.75 -10.67
C SER A 119 9.64 22.39 -10.79
N THR A 120 10.90 22.29 -10.35
CA THR A 120 11.69 21.04 -10.37
C THR A 120 11.95 20.45 -8.98
N SER A 121 11.26 20.97 -7.95
CA SER A 121 11.46 20.62 -6.54
C SER A 121 10.42 19.66 -5.95
N CYS A 122 9.59 19.01 -6.77
CA CYS A 122 8.57 18.05 -6.30
C CYS A 122 9.13 16.98 -5.35
N GLY A 123 10.35 16.49 -5.61
CA GLY A 123 11.02 15.54 -4.71
C GLY A 123 11.36 16.11 -3.32
N ALA A 124 11.73 17.39 -3.23
CA ALA A 124 12.01 18.04 -1.95
C ALA A 124 10.72 18.27 -1.16
N ALA A 125 9.66 18.73 -1.82
CA ALA A 125 8.33 18.86 -1.23
C ALA A 125 7.78 17.52 -0.74
N ALA A 126 7.94 16.45 -1.53
CA ALA A 126 7.54 15.09 -1.16
C ALA A 126 8.28 14.60 0.10
N LEU A 127 9.59 14.84 0.19
CA LEU A 127 10.36 14.52 1.40
C LEU A 127 9.90 15.36 2.60
N SER A 128 9.64 16.65 2.42
CA SER A 128 9.15 17.53 3.50
C SER A 128 7.86 17.00 4.11
N MET A 129 6.87 16.67 3.27
CA MET A 129 5.60 16.05 3.71
C MET A 129 5.83 14.75 4.49
N VAL A 130 6.71 13.88 3.98
CA VAL A 130 7.03 12.60 4.64
C VAL A 130 7.74 12.83 5.98
N TYR A 131 8.74 13.71 6.04
CA TYR A 131 9.45 14.02 7.27
C TYR A 131 8.53 14.61 8.34
N GLN A 132 7.68 15.57 7.97
CA GLN A 132 6.70 16.14 8.89
C GLN A 132 5.71 15.09 9.39
N SER A 133 5.31 14.12 8.56
CA SER A 133 4.46 13.00 9.00
C SER A 133 5.12 12.08 10.04
N PHE A 134 6.45 12.19 10.21
CA PHE A 134 7.23 11.53 11.26
C PHE A 134 7.64 12.48 12.40
N GLY A 135 7.10 13.70 12.43
CA GLY A 135 7.45 14.72 13.43
C GLY A 135 8.81 15.38 13.20
N LEU A 136 9.42 15.22 12.02
CA LEU A 136 10.67 15.87 11.65
C LEU A 136 10.39 17.08 10.76
N THR A 137 10.48 18.28 11.34
CA THR A 137 10.32 19.54 10.59
C THR A 137 11.63 19.94 9.94
N VAL A 138 11.63 20.10 8.61
CA VAL A 138 12.79 20.51 7.81
C VAL A 138 12.30 21.49 6.75
N ASP A 139 12.99 22.61 6.53
CA ASP A 139 12.63 23.49 5.43
C ASP A 139 12.87 22.80 4.08
N GLN A 140 11.92 22.97 3.16
CA GLN A 140 12.02 22.45 1.80
C GLN A 140 13.26 22.95 1.05
N GLU A 141 13.76 24.15 1.35
CA GLU A 141 15.00 24.71 0.77
C GLU A 141 16.23 23.93 1.22
N ASP A 142 16.32 23.56 2.50
CA ASP A 142 17.41 22.73 3.03
C ASP A 142 17.39 21.35 2.36
N ILE A 143 16.20 20.77 2.21
CA ILE A 143 16.04 19.50 1.49
C ILE A 143 16.47 19.71 0.03
N TRP A 144 15.98 20.74 -0.65
CA TRP A 144 16.28 21.02 -2.04
C TRP A 144 17.79 21.14 -2.29
N ASP A 145 18.51 21.88 -1.45
CA ASP A 145 19.95 22.05 -1.55
C ASP A 145 20.72 20.73 -1.42
N SER A 146 20.24 19.83 -0.57
CA SER A 146 20.83 18.50 -0.40
C SER A 146 20.55 17.58 -1.60
N VAL A 147 19.33 17.62 -2.16
CA VAL A 147 18.86 16.63 -3.16
C VAL A 147 19.00 17.07 -4.61
N ARG A 148 19.14 18.37 -4.87
CA ARG A 148 19.25 18.91 -6.23
C ARG A 148 20.52 18.43 -6.94
N GLY A 149 20.48 18.39 -8.25
CA GLY A 149 21.66 18.24 -9.07
C GLY A 149 21.37 18.47 -10.54
N THR A 150 22.41 18.75 -11.30
CA THR A 150 22.28 19.11 -12.71
C THR A 150 22.22 17.86 -13.61
N LYS A 151 21.38 17.88 -14.64
CA LYS A 151 21.37 16.91 -15.75
C LYS A 151 21.10 17.68 -17.03
N ASN A 152 22.01 17.64 -18.00
CA ASN A 152 21.87 18.34 -19.28
C ASN A 152 21.52 19.84 -19.09
N GLY A 153 22.19 20.52 -18.16
CA GLY A 153 21.92 21.93 -17.82
C GLY A 153 20.70 22.17 -16.92
N VAL A 154 19.82 21.19 -16.74
CA VAL A 154 18.61 21.33 -15.91
C VAL A 154 18.88 20.92 -14.46
N VAL A 155 18.51 21.77 -13.51
CA VAL A 155 18.58 21.49 -12.08
C VAL A 155 17.30 20.77 -11.64
N LEU A 156 17.45 19.57 -11.05
CA LEU A 156 16.35 18.71 -10.65
C LEU A 156 16.67 17.88 -9.41
N CYS A 157 15.65 17.39 -8.70
CA CYS A 157 15.80 16.40 -7.63
C CYS A 157 16.42 15.11 -8.14
N LYS A 158 17.52 14.65 -7.54
CA LYS A 158 18.12 13.34 -7.84
C LYS A 158 17.58 12.30 -6.87
N LYS A 159 16.85 11.30 -7.35
CA LYS A 159 16.26 10.21 -6.54
C LYS A 159 17.24 9.57 -5.55
N ARG A 160 18.45 9.20 -6.01
CA ARG A 160 19.52 8.70 -5.13
C ARG A 160 19.91 9.65 -4.00
N LYS A 161 19.86 10.97 -4.24
CA LYS A 161 20.16 11.98 -3.22
C LYS A 161 18.98 12.15 -2.26
N MET A 162 17.74 12.05 -2.74
CA MET A 162 16.55 12.00 -1.88
C MET A 162 16.63 10.84 -0.89
N CYS A 163 16.92 9.63 -1.38
CA CYS A 163 17.10 8.46 -0.52
C CYS A 163 18.25 8.65 0.48
N ARG A 164 19.36 9.27 0.04
CA ARG A 164 20.51 9.56 0.92
C ARG A 164 20.19 10.61 1.98
N ASP A 165 19.45 11.66 1.63
CA ASP A 165 19.03 12.70 2.57
C ASP A 165 18.19 12.09 3.70
N ALA A 166 17.22 11.22 3.36
CA ALA A 166 16.44 10.49 4.37
C ALA A 166 17.33 9.64 5.29
N LEU A 167 18.29 8.89 4.73
CA LEU A 167 19.26 8.10 5.51
C LEU A 167 20.13 8.98 6.42
N HIS A 168 20.61 10.13 5.92
CA HIS A 168 21.43 11.06 6.72
C HIS A 168 20.65 11.67 7.89
N ARG A 169 19.32 11.77 7.77
CA ARG A 169 18.42 12.24 8.83
C ARG A 169 18.04 11.16 9.84
N GLY A 170 18.68 9.99 9.77
CA GLY A 170 18.45 8.88 10.70
C GLY A 170 17.20 8.05 10.39
N LEU A 171 16.56 8.27 9.23
CA LEU A 171 15.44 7.46 8.78
C LEU A 171 15.94 6.23 8.01
N HIS A 172 15.08 5.22 7.86
CA HIS A 172 15.31 4.13 6.94
C HIS A 172 14.69 4.46 5.60
N ALA A 173 15.45 4.36 4.51
CA ALA A 173 14.95 4.68 3.19
C ALA A 173 15.59 3.80 2.11
N LEU A 174 14.78 3.46 1.11
CA LEU A 174 15.24 2.74 -0.06
C LEU A 174 14.47 3.19 -1.31
N LEU A 175 15.11 3.05 -2.47
CA LEU A 175 14.47 3.22 -3.78
C LEU A 175 14.47 1.88 -4.51
N VAL A 176 13.28 1.36 -4.79
CA VAL A 176 13.07 0.13 -5.55
C VAL A 176 12.43 0.41 -6.90
N ARG A 177 12.62 -0.56 -7.78
CA ARG A 177 11.77 -0.78 -8.92
C ARG A 177 10.89 -1.99 -8.63
N ILE A 178 9.58 -1.79 -8.70
CA ILE A 178 8.57 -2.81 -8.45
C ILE A 178 8.44 -3.72 -9.68
N ARG A 179 8.25 -5.01 -9.45
CA ARG A 179 8.03 -6.00 -10.52
C ARG A 179 6.73 -5.69 -11.27
N GLU A 180 6.76 -5.85 -12.58
CA GLU A 180 5.59 -5.65 -13.44
C GLU A 180 4.48 -6.67 -13.14
N GLU A 181 4.88 -7.91 -12.87
CA GLU A 181 4.01 -9.05 -12.53
C GLU A 181 3.32 -8.92 -11.17
N TYR A 182 3.65 -7.89 -10.39
CA TYR A 182 3.12 -7.76 -9.06
C TYR A 182 1.62 -7.44 -9.08
N SER A 183 0.85 -8.21 -8.30
CA SER A 183 -0.59 -8.03 -8.23
C SER A 183 -0.95 -6.70 -7.55
N ARG A 184 -2.02 -6.07 -8.04
CA ARG A 184 -2.67 -4.88 -7.48
C ARG A 184 -2.79 -4.96 -5.96
N ILE A 185 -3.31 -6.08 -5.47
CA ILE A 185 -3.52 -6.41 -4.06
C ILE A 185 -2.26 -6.19 -3.23
N SER A 186 -1.15 -6.74 -3.69
CA SER A 186 0.03 -6.86 -2.85
C SER A 186 0.77 -5.53 -2.72
N LEU A 187 0.71 -4.68 -3.74
CA LEU A 187 1.19 -3.31 -3.65
C LEU A 187 0.29 -2.46 -2.75
N LEU A 188 -1.04 -2.55 -2.92
CA LEU A 188 -2.01 -1.83 -2.10
C LEU A 188 -1.84 -2.16 -0.62
N TYR A 189 -1.76 -3.45 -0.30
CA TYR A 189 -1.54 -3.90 1.07
C TYR A 189 -0.28 -3.29 1.70
N ARG A 190 0.82 -3.24 0.96
CA ARG A 190 2.09 -2.66 1.44
C ARG A 190 2.01 -1.16 1.65
N MET A 191 1.40 -0.44 0.71
CA MET A 191 1.27 1.01 0.81
C MET A 191 0.43 1.46 2.02
N ARG A 192 -0.37 0.55 2.60
CA ARG A 192 -1.13 0.78 3.84
C ARG A 192 -0.33 0.61 5.12
N SER A 193 0.97 0.33 5.03
CA SER A 193 1.83 0.33 6.21
C SER A 193 1.70 1.67 6.95
N ASN A 194 1.26 1.62 8.21
CA ASN A 194 1.17 2.81 9.06
C ASN A 194 2.56 3.33 9.47
N THR A 195 3.59 2.47 9.41
CA THR A 195 4.97 2.79 9.82
C THR A 195 5.79 3.40 8.70
N SER A 196 5.45 3.09 7.45
CA SER A 196 6.19 3.56 6.26
C SER A 196 5.41 4.62 5.48
N ARG A 197 6.15 5.42 4.73
CA ARG A 197 5.60 6.41 3.78
C ARG A 197 6.18 6.16 2.41
N PHE A 198 5.35 6.35 1.40
CA PHE A 198 5.68 5.96 0.04
C PHE A 198 5.63 7.18 -0.86
N ILE A 199 6.68 7.34 -1.66
CA ILE A 199 6.79 8.38 -2.68
C ILE A 199 6.85 7.67 -4.03
N PRO A 200 5.71 7.45 -4.70
CA PRO A 200 5.71 7.00 -6.09
C PRO A 200 6.36 8.04 -7.00
N LEU A 201 7.19 7.57 -7.94
CA LEU A 201 7.81 8.42 -8.94
C LEU A 201 7.14 8.19 -10.28
N LEU A 202 6.19 9.08 -10.60
CA LEU A 202 5.40 9.04 -11.81
C LEU A 202 6.24 9.49 -13.01
N PRO A 203 6.10 8.84 -14.16
CA PRO A 203 6.78 9.27 -15.37
C PRO A 203 6.20 10.57 -15.94
N THR A 204 7.06 11.43 -16.49
CA THR A 204 6.68 12.62 -17.27
C THR A 204 7.51 12.72 -18.54
N GLU A 205 7.15 13.61 -19.46
CA GLU A 205 7.91 13.87 -20.69
C GLU A 205 9.35 14.30 -20.40
N HIS A 206 9.56 15.02 -19.30
CA HIS A 206 10.86 15.59 -18.93
C HIS A 206 11.60 14.80 -17.84
N GLY A 207 11.04 13.68 -17.38
CA GLY A 207 11.67 12.86 -16.35
C GLY A 207 10.65 12.14 -15.47
N THR A 208 10.68 12.46 -14.18
CA THR A 208 9.75 11.86 -13.22
C THR A 208 9.25 12.92 -12.26
N HIS A 209 7.96 12.85 -11.96
CA HIS A 209 7.28 13.59 -10.92
C HIS A 209 7.22 12.79 -9.64
N SER A 210 7.33 13.44 -8.48
CA SER A 210 7.22 12.76 -7.17
C SER A 210 5.90 13.14 -6.53
N VAL A 211 5.11 12.15 -6.17
CA VAL A 211 3.87 12.32 -5.39
C VAL A 211 3.99 11.56 -4.08
N VAL A 212 3.21 11.90 -3.06
CA VAL A 212 3.21 11.19 -1.78
C VAL A 212 1.92 10.40 -1.64
N TYR A 213 2.02 9.09 -1.49
CA TYR A 213 0.87 8.24 -1.22
C TYR A 213 0.27 8.59 0.14
N ALA A 214 -0.99 9.02 0.14
CA ALA A 214 -1.72 9.45 1.34
C ALA A 214 -2.72 8.41 1.84
N GLY A 215 -3.17 7.51 0.97
CA GLY A 215 -4.11 6.45 1.32
C GLY A 215 -4.76 5.80 0.11
N LEU A 216 -5.77 4.99 0.39
CA LEU A 216 -6.65 4.37 -0.60
C LEU A 216 -8.09 4.68 -0.21
N GLN A 217 -8.88 5.13 -1.16
CA GLN A 217 -10.30 5.42 -1.00
C GLN A 217 -11.07 4.64 -2.06
N HIS A 218 -11.76 3.57 -1.66
CA HIS A 218 -12.36 2.61 -2.59
C HIS A 218 -11.32 2.12 -3.62
N SER A 219 -11.62 2.27 -4.91
CA SER A 219 -10.74 1.93 -6.03
C SER A 219 -9.74 3.04 -6.40
N ASP A 220 -9.73 4.17 -5.66
CA ASP A 220 -8.88 5.31 -5.95
C ASP A 220 -7.66 5.37 -5.02
N ILE A 221 -6.51 5.64 -5.59
CA ILE A 221 -5.31 6.02 -4.83
C ILE A 221 -5.46 7.49 -4.45
N VAL A 222 -5.27 7.77 -3.15
CA VAL A 222 -5.15 9.13 -2.64
C VAL A 222 -3.67 9.49 -2.60
N PHE A 223 -3.28 10.61 -3.23
CA PHE A 223 -1.93 11.15 -3.09
C PHE A 223 -1.91 12.67 -2.93
N HIS A 224 -0.89 13.16 -2.23
CA HIS A 224 -0.51 14.56 -2.28
C HIS A 224 0.40 14.79 -3.48
N ASP A 225 -0.03 15.68 -4.37
CA ASP A 225 0.74 16.11 -5.53
C ASP A 225 1.33 17.50 -5.26
N PRO A 226 2.66 17.61 -5.06
CA PRO A 226 3.28 18.88 -4.71
C PRO A 226 3.10 20.00 -5.74
N ASP A 227 2.81 19.65 -7.00
CA ASP A 227 2.64 20.63 -8.07
C ASP A 227 1.18 21.09 -8.18
N LEU A 228 0.25 20.16 -7.97
CA LEU A 228 -1.17 20.36 -8.24
C LEU A 228 -1.99 20.62 -6.98
N ALA A 229 -2.16 19.64 -6.10
CA ALA A 229 -3.09 19.73 -4.96
C ALA A 229 -2.88 18.63 -3.92
N PRO A 230 -3.35 18.83 -2.67
CA PRO A 230 -3.50 17.76 -1.69
C PRO A 230 -4.58 16.74 -2.08
N SER A 231 -4.47 15.52 -1.55
CA SER A 231 -5.54 14.51 -1.55
C SER A 231 -6.19 14.26 -2.90
N ARG A 232 -5.39 14.25 -3.96
CA ARG A 232 -5.85 13.92 -5.30
C ARG A 232 -6.25 12.46 -5.35
N LEU A 233 -7.40 12.22 -5.95
CA LEU A 233 -7.92 10.89 -6.23
C LEU A 233 -7.59 10.54 -7.68
N GLU A 234 -7.04 9.35 -7.87
CA GLU A 234 -6.83 8.75 -9.19
C GLU A 234 -7.23 7.29 -9.12
N HIS A 235 -8.03 6.85 -10.09
CA HIS A 235 -8.42 5.44 -10.19
C HIS A 235 -7.17 4.56 -10.25
N PHE A 236 -7.15 3.50 -9.45
CA PHE A 236 -5.98 2.65 -9.27
C PHE A 236 -5.41 2.15 -10.60
N ASP A 237 -6.28 1.68 -11.51
CA ASP A 237 -5.82 1.16 -12.80
C ASP A 237 -5.24 2.25 -13.71
N THR A 238 -5.77 3.48 -13.63
CA THR A 238 -5.22 4.63 -14.35
C THR A 238 -3.85 5.01 -13.79
N PHE A 239 -3.74 5.11 -12.46
CA PHE A 239 -2.47 5.35 -11.78
C PHE A 239 -1.43 4.28 -12.13
N MET A 240 -1.79 3.00 -12.03
CA MET A 240 -0.89 1.90 -12.33
C MET A 240 -0.50 1.87 -13.80
N GLY A 241 -1.46 2.15 -14.71
CA GLY A 241 -1.19 2.29 -16.13
C GLY A 241 -0.17 3.40 -16.40
N ALA A 242 -0.34 4.57 -15.79
CA ALA A 242 0.60 5.68 -15.91
C ALA A 242 1.96 5.35 -15.29
N TRP A 243 1.98 4.85 -14.06
CA TRP A 243 3.20 4.53 -13.31
C TRP A 243 4.00 3.39 -13.92
N ARG A 244 3.32 2.44 -14.60
CA ARG A 244 3.95 1.36 -15.38
C ARG A 244 4.42 1.80 -16.77
N ARG A 245 3.86 2.85 -17.35
CA ARG A 245 4.24 3.32 -18.69
C ARG A 245 5.50 4.19 -18.63
N TRP A 246 6.68 3.56 -18.76
CA TRP A 246 7.91 4.31 -19.09
C TRP A 246 8.89 3.57 -20.01
N GLY A 247 8.82 3.97 -21.29
CA GLY A 247 9.89 4.04 -22.29
C GLY A 247 10.69 2.78 -22.67
N PRO A 248 11.39 2.78 -23.82
CA PRO A 248 12.18 1.64 -24.34
C PRO A 248 13.38 1.21 -23.46
N LYS A 249 13.55 1.81 -22.27
CA LYS A 249 14.59 1.51 -21.28
C LYS A 249 14.05 1.00 -19.93
N GLY A 250 12.76 0.72 -19.81
CA GLY A 250 12.18 -0.08 -18.71
C GLY A 250 12.44 0.44 -17.29
N ARG A 251 12.16 1.71 -17.00
CA ARG A 251 12.22 2.26 -15.62
C ARG A 251 10.86 2.68 -15.10
N SER A 252 9.87 1.82 -15.31
CA SER A 252 8.55 1.88 -14.73
C SER A 252 8.55 1.44 -13.26
N GLY A 253 7.50 1.74 -12.50
CA GLY A 253 7.31 1.19 -11.15
C GLY A 253 8.33 1.64 -10.11
N LEU A 254 8.85 2.87 -10.22
CA LEU A 254 9.79 3.41 -9.24
C LEU A 254 9.06 3.84 -7.97
N LEU A 255 9.42 3.24 -6.85
CA LEU A 255 8.86 3.52 -5.52
C LEU A 255 9.99 3.80 -4.55
N MET A 256 9.98 4.98 -3.95
CA MET A 256 10.74 5.23 -2.74
C MET A 256 9.84 4.97 -1.56
N GLY A 257 10.39 4.44 -0.48
CA GLY A 257 9.75 4.70 0.78
C GLY A 257 10.66 4.60 1.97
N ILE A 258 10.09 5.11 3.05
CA ILE A 258 10.80 5.71 4.16
C ILE A 258 10.07 5.31 5.43
N ALA A 259 10.81 4.94 6.47
CA ALA A 259 10.27 4.65 7.80
C ALA A 259 11.10 5.34 8.89
N PRO A 260 10.48 5.74 10.00
CA PRO A 260 11.18 6.37 11.12
C PRO A 260 11.91 5.35 11.99
N HIS A 261 11.54 4.08 11.89
CA HIS A 261 12.10 2.98 12.69
C HIS A 261 12.37 1.77 11.81
N LYS A 262 13.27 0.91 12.29
CA LYS A 262 13.57 -0.37 11.67
C LYS A 262 12.35 -1.28 11.79
N GLU A 263 11.99 -1.95 10.69
CA GLU A 263 10.89 -2.92 10.65
C GLU A 263 11.41 -4.36 10.80
N ASP A 264 10.50 -5.28 11.09
CA ASP A 264 10.82 -6.71 11.28
C ASP A 264 11.55 -7.28 10.07
N SER A 265 12.64 -7.99 10.35
CA SER A 265 13.52 -8.57 9.33
C SER A 265 13.05 -9.93 8.83
N ALA A 266 11.80 -10.34 9.03
CA ALA A 266 11.27 -11.61 8.54
C ALA A 266 10.13 -11.40 7.54
N CYS A 267 10.12 -12.16 6.44
CA CYS A 267 9.01 -12.15 5.51
C CYS A 267 7.74 -12.68 6.18
N THR A 268 6.67 -11.90 6.19
CA THR A 268 5.39 -12.28 6.81
C THR A 268 4.70 -13.48 6.15
N THR A 269 5.07 -13.84 4.91
CA THR A 269 4.47 -14.97 4.18
C THR A 269 5.26 -16.26 4.31
N CYS A 270 6.60 -16.21 4.21
CA CYS A 270 7.42 -17.43 4.18
C CYS A 270 8.46 -17.51 5.31
N GLY A 271 8.47 -16.55 6.24
CA GLY A 271 9.40 -16.50 7.38
C GLY A 271 10.86 -16.22 7.01
N THR A 272 11.20 -16.06 5.73
CA THR A 272 12.59 -15.82 5.29
C THR A 272 13.14 -14.57 5.95
N ILE A 273 14.31 -14.68 6.57
CA ILE A 273 15.03 -13.54 7.14
C ILE A 273 15.59 -12.67 6.02
N ILE A 274 15.19 -11.40 6.02
CA ILE A 274 15.65 -10.33 5.16
C ILE A 274 16.89 -9.72 5.80
N PRO A 275 18.07 -9.74 5.14
CA PRO A 275 19.27 -9.15 5.71
C PRO A 275 19.10 -7.64 5.88
N ALA A 276 19.74 -7.05 6.90
CA ALA A 276 19.60 -5.61 7.16
C ALA A 276 20.16 -4.74 6.02
N SER A 277 21.19 -5.22 5.34
CA SER A 277 21.81 -4.54 4.20
C SER A 277 22.36 -5.54 3.17
N ILE A 278 22.65 -5.05 1.97
CA ILE A 278 23.42 -5.74 0.93
C ILE A 278 24.55 -4.85 0.45
N VAL A 279 25.63 -5.45 -0.07
CA VAL A 279 26.76 -4.69 -0.63
C VAL A 279 26.45 -4.29 -2.08
N CYS A 280 26.71 -3.03 -2.43
CA CYS A 280 26.57 -2.56 -3.80
C CYS A 280 27.47 -3.36 -4.76
N SER A 281 26.87 -3.99 -5.77
CA SER A 281 27.57 -4.84 -6.75
C SER A 281 28.55 -4.09 -7.66
N GLN A 282 28.56 -2.76 -7.63
CA GLN A 282 29.47 -1.96 -8.43
C GLN A 282 30.86 -1.96 -7.82
N LYS A 283 31.86 -2.40 -8.60
CA LYS A 283 33.27 -2.52 -8.15
C LYS A 283 33.82 -1.24 -7.51
N HIS A 284 33.43 -0.07 -8.00
CA HIS A 284 33.89 1.23 -7.49
C HIS A 284 33.08 1.77 -6.30
N CYS A 285 31.96 1.14 -5.94
CA CYS A 285 31.10 1.59 -4.85
C CYS A 285 31.32 0.75 -3.60
N GLN A 286 30.99 -0.55 -3.64
CA GLN A 286 31.09 -1.51 -2.53
C GLN A 286 30.49 -1.05 -1.19
N LYS A 287 29.69 0.02 -1.17
CA LYS A 287 29.02 0.49 0.05
C LYS A 287 27.77 -0.33 0.34
N GLU A 288 27.43 -0.41 1.62
CA GLU A 288 26.19 -1.04 2.06
C GLU A 288 24.95 -0.25 1.60
N ILE A 289 23.93 -1.01 1.21
CA ILE A 289 22.60 -0.55 0.84
C ILE A 289 21.65 -1.16 1.87
N GLN A 290 20.98 -0.32 2.65
CA GLN A 290 19.99 -0.79 3.64
C GLN A 290 18.78 -1.41 2.93
N LEU A 291 18.29 -2.54 3.44
CA LEU A 291 17.06 -3.19 2.99
C LEU A 291 15.90 -2.87 3.94
N GLN A 292 15.68 -1.58 4.19
CA GLN A 292 14.65 -1.07 5.10
C GLN A 292 13.98 0.16 4.48
N PRO A 293 12.65 0.31 4.62
CA PRO A 293 11.72 -0.56 5.35
C PRO A 293 11.36 -1.89 4.66
N THR A 294 11.17 -2.97 5.43
CA THR A 294 10.83 -4.31 4.92
C THR A 294 9.43 -4.40 4.35
N SER A 295 8.53 -3.50 4.73
CA SER A 295 7.22 -3.31 4.09
C SER A 295 7.34 -2.94 2.61
N ILE A 296 8.47 -2.36 2.17
CA ILE A 296 8.76 -2.09 0.75
C ILE A 296 9.60 -3.20 0.12
N VAL A 297 10.64 -3.67 0.80
CA VAL A 297 11.51 -4.74 0.28
C VAL A 297 10.70 -6.03 0.08
N GLY A 298 9.76 -6.35 0.95
CA GLY A 298 9.12 -7.66 0.95
C GLY A 298 10.14 -8.79 1.09
N CYS A 299 9.89 -9.93 0.45
CA CYS A 299 10.78 -11.07 0.51
C CYS A 299 11.97 -10.91 -0.44
N ILE A 300 13.11 -11.51 -0.07
CA ILE A 300 14.32 -11.65 -0.91
C ILE A 300 14.37 -12.93 -1.75
N ARG A 301 13.55 -13.95 -1.44
CA ARG A 301 13.39 -15.16 -2.28
C ARG A 301 12.47 -14.92 -3.47
N GLU A 302 12.95 -15.18 -4.68
CA GLU A 302 12.25 -14.81 -5.93
C GLU A 302 10.89 -15.50 -6.09
N GLU A 303 10.75 -16.72 -5.56
CA GLU A 303 9.54 -17.54 -5.67
C GLU A 303 8.45 -17.14 -4.66
N CYS A 304 8.79 -16.30 -3.68
CA CYS A 304 7.83 -15.87 -2.68
C CYS A 304 6.84 -14.86 -3.29
N SER A 305 5.54 -15.01 -3.03
CA SER A 305 4.54 -14.01 -3.43
C SER A 305 4.77 -12.61 -2.83
N ASN A 306 5.59 -12.52 -1.79
CA ASN A 306 6.07 -11.26 -1.22
C ASN A 306 7.32 -10.67 -1.91
N ALA A 307 7.82 -11.27 -2.98
CA ALA A 307 8.97 -10.79 -3.75
C ALA A 307 8.57 -9.65 -4.72
N VAL A 308 8.58 -8.40 -4.24
CA VAL A 308 7.86 -7.31 -4.93
C VAL A 308 8.69 -6.47 -5.88
N TRP A 309 10.01 -6.50 -5.74
CA TRP A 309 10.93 -5.65 -6.51
C TRP A 309 11.88 -6.50 -7.35
N ASP A 310 12.35 -5.89 -8.44
CA ASP A 310 13.32 -6.48 -9.36
C ASP A 310 14.72 -5.85 -9.22
N ALA A 311 14.79 -4.60 -8.80
CA ALA A 311 16.03 -3.89 -8.55
C ALA A 311 15.92 -2.86 -7.42
N ILE A 312 17.07 -2.60 -6.77
CA ILE A 312 17.27 -1.56 -5.75
C ILE A 312 18.32 -0.57 -6.25
N GLU A 313 18.05 0.73 -6.18
CA GLU A 313 19.05 1.77 -6.51
C GLU A 313 19.97 2.01 -5.31
N CYS A 314 21.28 1.89 -5.53
CA CYS A 314 22.26 2.22 -4.50
C CYS A 314 22.25 3.73 -4.20
N PRO A 315 21.97 4.19 -2.96
CA PRO A 315 21.90 5.61 -2.63
C PRO A 315 23.27 6.30 -2.79
N HIS A 316 24.37 5.53 -2.75
CA HIS A 316 25.74 6.03 -2.86
C HIS A 316 26.19 6.33 -4.30
N CYS A 317 26.00 5.41 -5.25
CA CYS A 317 26.46 5.57 -6.64
C CYS A 317 25.33 5.75 -7.67
N GLY A 318 24.07 5.55 -7.29
CA GLY A 318 22.92 5.63 -8.20
C GLY A 318 22.84 4.50 -9.23
N ARG A 319 23.56 3.40 -9.00
CA ARG A 319 23.49 2.21 -9.86
C ARG A 319 22.51 1.20 -9.27
N TRP A 320 21.81 0.52 -10.16
CA TRP A 320 20.83 -0.50 -9.81
C TRP A 320 21.53 -1.83 -9.51
N GLY A 321 21.29 -2.35 -8.30
CA GLY A 321 21.55 -3.75 -7.99
C GLY A 321 20.33 -4.56 -8.41
N LYS A 322 20.53 -5.54 -9.27
CA LYS A 322 19.51 -6.58 -9.49
C LYS A 322 19.46 -7.48 -8.27
N ARG A 323 18.30 -8.05 -8.03
CA ARG A 323 18.16 -9.22 -7.16
C ARG A 323 19.13 -10.30 -7.66
N ARG A 324 19.91 -10.87 -6.76
CA ARG A 324 20.72 -12.04 -7.09
C ARG A 324 19.84 -13.24 -6.81
N SER A 325 19.62 -14.08 -7.83
CA SER A 325 19.08 -15.42 -7.66
C SER A 325 20.02 -16.31 -6.86
#